data_AF-A0A382CJD0-F1
#
_entry.id   AF-A0A382CJD0-F1
#
_cell.length_a   1.000
_cell.length_b   1.000
_cell.length_c   1.000
_cell.angle_alpha   90.00
_cell.angle_beta   90.00
_cell.angle_gamma   90.00
#
_symmetry.space_group_name_H-M   'P 1'
#
loop_
_entity.id
_entity.type
_entity.pdbx_description
1 polymer ?
#
loop_
_entity_poly.entity_id
_entity_poly.type
_entity_poly.pdbx_seq_one_letter_code
_entity_poly.pdbx_strand_id
1 'polypeptide(L)'
;MKSFSKKAVQLQQKKTRSSKIRNKAIRSLKTARKLHRKSTSAINSIQRRVSKIHAELDDVSNALQHSLAQKESIQRLKINAEERLKQEKERKKQIEREISSATSNVRDQLEFTLDTISDQINEIRNEIRQRNSTARKVEKIIEGCNTKKSKLCSQIKRASKSKPRIIKIMNESKKNVAKLEKRLPSLTKTEKNIRKNFSRINSAIREQAKRKKVSQAKSRRDKSRKAAEARRIQNLARKLATQMLAGKRKAPKKTKAKRKAPKKTKAKRKAPKKT
;
A
#
# COMPACT_ATOMS: atom_id res chain seq x y z
N MET A 1 -10.68 -50.29 -3.34
CA MET A 1 -10.39 -49.39 -4.49
C MET A 1 -11.29 -48.16 -4.49
N LYS A 2 -12.63 -48.34 -4.57
CA LYS A 2 -13.59 -47.22 -4.62
C LYS A 2 -13.47 -46.28 -3.39
N SER A 3 -13.27 -46.81 -2.18
CA SER A 3 -13.13 -46.01 -0.93
C SER A 3 -11.85 -45.16 -0.88
N PHE A 4 -10.68 -45.77 -1.13
CA PHE A 4 -9.39 -45.06 -1.13
C PHE A 4 -9.29 -44.01 -2.25
N SER A 5 -9.82 -44.31 -3.44
CA SER A 5 -9.86 -43.36 -4.56
C SER A 5 -10.73 -42.15 -4.24
N LYS A 6 -11.92 -42.35 -3.65
CA LYS A 6 -12.79 -41.25 -3.20
C LYS A 6 -12.10 -40.39 -2.13
N LYS A 7 -11.42 -41.01 -1.16
CA LYS A 7 -10.67 -40.31 -0.10
C LYS A 7 -9.50 -39.48 -0.65
N ALA A 8 -8.79 -39.97 -1.67
CA ALA A 8 -7.73 -39.22 -2.34
C ALA A 8 -8.26 -37.98 -3.07
N VAL A 9 -9.39 -38.09 -3.78
CA VAL A 9 -10.04 -36.95 -4.44
C VAL A 9 -10.47 -35.89 -3.42
N GLN A 10 -11.09 -36.30 -2.31
CA GLN A 10 -11.47 -35.39 -1.23
C GLN A 10 -10.26 -34.68 -0.61
N LEU A 11 -9.15 -35.39 -0.39
CA LEU A 11 -7.92 -34.80 0.15
C LEU A 11 -7.25 -33.84 -0.84
N GLN A 12 -7.32 -34.13 -2.14
CA GLN A 12 -6.85 -33.21 -3.18
C GLN A 12 -7.66 -31.91 -3.16
N GLN A 13 -8.99 -31.99 -3.03
CA GLN A 13 -9.84 -30.80 -2.88
C GLN A 13 -9.55 -30.03 -1.58
N LYS A 14 -9.36 -30.73 -0.45
CA LYS A 14 -8.98 -30.09 0.82
C LYS A 14 -7.62 -29.40 0.73
N LYS A 15 -6.64 -30.00 0.04
CA LYS A 15 -5.30 -29.43 -0.20
C LYS A 15 -5.40 -28.14 -1.01
N THR A 16 -6.15 -28.13 -2.11
CA THR A 16 -6.30 -26.92 -2.94
C THR A 16 -7.05 -25.81 -2.19
N ARG A 17 -8.13 -26.15 -1.48
CA ARG A 17 -8.89 -25.19 -0.65
C ARG A 17 -8.04 -24.59 0.47
N SER A 18 -7.32 -25.42 1.23
CA SER A 18 -6.43 -24.98 2.31
C SER A 18 -5.33 -24.06 1.80
N SER A 19 -4.71 -24.40 0.67
CA SER A 19 -3.68 -23.55 0.05
C SER A 19 -4.24 -22.21 -0.43
N LYS A 20 -5.44 -22.19 -1.03
CA LYS A 20 -6.14 -20.96 -1.42
C LYS A 20 -6.40 -20.06 -0.20
N ILE A 21 -6.87 -20.63 0.91
CA ILE A 21 -7.14 -19.89 2.16
C ILE A 21 -5.85 -19.31 2.72
N ARG A 22 -4.77 -20.09 2.83
CA ARG A 22 -3.47 -19.60 3.30
C ARG A 22 -2.95 -18.46 2.40
N ASN A 23 -2.98 -18.65 1.09
CA ASN A 23 -2.51 -17.64 0.14
C ASN A 23 -3.34 -16.35 0.23
N LYS A 24 -4.67 -16.46 0.40
CA LYS A 24 -5.55 -15.31 0.65
C LYS A 24 -5.16 -14.58 1.93
N ALA A 25 -4.94 -15.32 3.03
CA ALA A 25 -4.51 -14.74 4.31
C ALA A 25 -3.16 -14.03 4.21
N ILE A 26 -2.18 -14.60 3.49
CA ILE A 26 -0.86 -13.97 3.26
C ILE A 26 -1.02 -12.67 2.46
N ARG A 27 -1.81 -12.69 1.37
CA ARG A 27 -2.07 -11.50 0.56
C ARG A 27 -2.75 -10.42 1.39
N SER A 28 -3.80 -10.77 2.14
CA SER A 28 -4.49 -9.83 3.05
C SER A 28 -3.58 -9.28 4.13
N LEU A 29 -2.66 -10.09 4.67
CA LEU A 29 -1.69 -9.62 5.67
C LEU A 29 -0.71 -8.61 5.04
N LYS A 30 -0.21 -8.89 3.83
CA LYS A 30 0.68 -7.99 3.10
C LYS A 30 0.00 -6.66 2.79
N THR A 31 -1.26 -6.68 2.34
CA THR A 31 -2.01 -5.45 2.05
C THR A 31 -2.31 -4.68 3.33
N ALA A 32 -2.72 -5.34 4.41
CA ALA A 32 -2.98 -4.70 5.69
C ALA A 32 -1.71 -4.05 6.29
N ARG A 33 -0.55 -4.72 6.23
CA ARG A 33 0.74 -4.14 6.64
C ARG A 33 1.14 -2.94 5.77
N LYS A 34 0.96 -3.01 4.45
CA LYS A 34 1.23 -1.88 3.54
C LYS A 34 0.33 -0.69 3.86
N LEU A 35 -0.95 -0.95 4.11
CA LEU A 35 -1.92 0.09 4.48
C LEU A 35 -1.54 0.73 5.82
N HIS A 36 -1.23 -0.08 6.84
CA HIS A 36 -0.77 0.41 8.13
C HIS A 36 0.45 1.34 7.99
N ARG A 37 1.51 0.87 7.31
CA ARG A 37 2.72 1.66 7.07
C ARG A 37 2.42 2.97 6.36
N LYS A 38 1.64 2.94 5.28
CA LYS A 38 1.24 4.14 4.53
C LYS A 38 0.47 5.13 5.40
N SER A 39 -0.49 4.65 6.20
CA SER A 39 -1.26 5.50 7.09
C SER A 39 -0.39 6.13 8.18
N THR A 40 0.54 5.37 8.79
CA THR A 40 1.50 5.91 9.77
C THR A 40 2.39 6.98 9.14
N SER A 41 2.97 6.72 7.96
CA SER A 41 3.78 7.70 7.25
C SER A 41 2.99 8.96 6.88
N ALA A 42 1.74 8.81 6.46
CA ALA A 42 0.86 9.94 6.15
C ALA A 42 0.54 10.78 7.41
N ILE A 43 0.27 10.14 8.55
CA ILE A 43 0.07 10.83 9.84
C ILE A 43 1.32 11.62 10.22
N ASN A 44 2.49 10.99 10.14
CA ASN A 44 3.76 11.63 10.48
C ASN A 44 4.07 12.82 9.54
N SER A 45 3.78 12.68 8.25
CA SER A 45 3.93 13.76 7.27
C SER A 45 2.99 14.94 7.57
N ILE A 46 1.73 14.68 7.90
CA ILE A 46 0.78 15.72 8.34
C ILE A 46 1.31 16.41 9.59
N GLN A 47 1.79 15.66 10.58
CA GLN A 47 2.32 16.22 11.82
C GLN A 47 3.53 17.11 11.56
N ARG A 48 4.51 16.66 10.76
CA ARG A 48 5.67 17.48 10.38
C ARG A 48 5.26 18.77 9.67
N ARG A 49 4.30 18.70 8.74
CA ARG A 49 3.80 19.89 8.05
C ARG A 49 3.11 20.86 9.01
N VAL A 50 2.29 20.35 9.92
CA VAL A 50 1.63 21.17 10.95
C VAL A 50 2.66 21.81 11.89
N SER A 51 3.67 21.05 12.36
CA SER A 51 4.75 21.60 13.18
C SER A 51 5.56 22.68 12.47
N LYS A 52 5.85 22.51 11.17
CA LYS A 52 6.51 23.55 10.37
C LYS A 52 5.67 24.82 10.31
N ILE A 53 4.37 24.70 10.06
CA ILE A 53 3.48 25.86 9.99
C ILE A 53 3.34 26.53 11.38
N HIS A 54 3.38 25.76 12.47
CA HIS A 54 3.40 26.33 13.82
C HIS A 54 4.67 27.14 14.09
N ALA A 55 5.85 26.63 13.70
CA ALA A 55 7.09 27.41 13.82
C ALA A 55 7.01 28.74 13.05
N GLU A 56 6.52 28.70 11.81
CA GLU A 56 6.28 29.92 11.01
C GLU A 56 5.25 30.87 11.66
N LEU A 57 4.24 30.31 12.34
CA LEU A 57 3.22 31.07 13.06
C LEU A 57 3.79 31.76 14.31
N ASP A 58 4.70 31.08 15.01
CA ASP A 58 5.40 31.62 16.17
C ASP A 58 6.31 32.78 15.75
N ASP A 59 7.06 32.63 14.66
CA ASP A 59 7.88 33.69 14.07
C ASP A 59 7.04 34.93 13.70
N VAL A 60 5.90 34.73 13.03
CA VAL A 60 4.97 35.82 12.68
C VAL A 60 4.36 36.45 13.93
N SER A 61 4.08 35.66 14.97
CA SER A 61 3.51 36.17 16.22
C SER A 61 4.52 37.02 16.99
N ASN A 62 5.78 36.60 17.05
CA ASN A 62 6.87 37.38 17.63
C ASN A 62 7.09 38.69 16.88
N ALA A 63 7.11 38.65 15.54
CA ALA A 63 7.23 39.85 14.71
C ALA A 63 6.05 40.81 14.92
N LEU A 64 4.83 40.28 15.09
CA LEU A 64 3.64 41.06 15.40
C LEU A 64 3.75 41.74 16.77
N GLN A 65 4.17 41.01 17.80
CA GLN A 65 4.38 41.56 19.15
C GLN A 65 5.41 42.69 19.14
N HIS A 66 6.55 42.49 18.47
CA HIS A 66 7.56 43.54 18.31
C HIS A 66 6.98 44.78 17.59
N SER A 67 6.22 44.58 16.52
CA SER A 67 5.63 45.68 15.76
C SER A 67 4.56 46.44 16.56
N LEU A 68 3.78 45.75 17.40
CA LEU A 68 2.82 46.37 18.32
C LEU A 68 3.53 47.21 19.38
N ALA A 69 4.58 46.68 20.01
CA ALA A 69 5.40 47.44 20.96
C ALA A 69 6.04 48.68 20.31
N GLN A 70 6.52 48.55 19.07
CA GLN A 70 7.05 49.67 18.30
C GLN A 70 5.97 50.72 18.01
N LYS A 71 4.75 50.30 17.66
CA LYS A 71 3.61 51.20 17.44
C LYS A 71 3.29 52.01 18.71
N GLU A 72 3.19 51.33 19.85
CA GLU A 72 2.94 51.97 21.14
C GLU A 72 4.05 52.95 21.53
N SER A 73 5.31 52.58 21.29
CA SER A 73 6.45 53.46 21.53
C SER A 73 6.39 54.73 20.67
N ILE A 74 6.13 54.59 19.36
CA ILE A 74 5.97 55.73 18.46
C ILE A 74 4.79 56.62 18.89
N GLN A 75 3.70 56.02 19.35
CA GLN A 75 2.54 56.76 19.84
C GLN A 75 2.88 57.60 21.07
N ARG A 76 3.61 57.05 22.05
CA ARG A 76 4.10 57.80 23.22
C ARG A 76 5.01 58.96 22.80
N LEU A 77 5.95 58.70 21.90
CA LEU A 77 6.87 59.71 21.40
C LEU A 77 6.14 60.82 20.62
N LYS A 78 5.10 60.47 19.87
CA LYS A 78 4.26 61.44 19.16
C LYS A 78 3.53 62.37 20.14
N ILE A 79 2.88 61.81 21.15
CA ILE A 79 2.17 62.58 22.19
C ILE A 79 3.14 63.56 22.88
N ASN A 80 4.33 63.09 23.26
CA ASN A 80 5.34 63.95 23.88
C ASN A 80 5.77 65.12 22.97
N ALA A 81 6.02 64.88 21.67
CA ALA A 81 6.33 65.98 20.75
C ALA A 81 5.15 66.93 20.51
N GLU A 82 3.92 66.43 20.50
CA GLU A 82 2.72 67.28 20.38
C GLU A 82 2.55 68.19 21.60
N GLU A 83 2.86 67.69 22.79
CA GLU A 83 2.86 68.46 24.03
C GLU A 83 3.98 69.52 24.04
N ARG A 84 5.22 69.15 23.68
CA ARG A 84 6.33 70.10 23.49
C ARG A 84 5.99 71.18 22.46
N LEU A 85 5.37 70.81 21.35
CA LEU A 85 4.93 71.77 20.32
C LEU A 85 3.90 72.75 20.86
N LYS A 86 2.99 72.29 21.74
CA LYS A 86 1.99 73.15 22.37
C LYS A 86 2.67 74.16 23.31
N GLN A 87 3.60 73.70 24.15
CA GLN A 87 4.37 74.55 25.05
C GLN A 87 5.19 75.61 24.30
N GLU A 88 5.90 75.22 23.24
CA GLU A 88 6.69 76.18 22.45
C GLU A 88 5.82 77.20 21.72
N LYS A 89 4.63 76.81 21.25
CA LYS A 89 3.67 77.77 20.68
C LYS A 89 3.13 78.75 21.72
N GLU A 90 2.93 78.31 22.96
CA GLU A 90 2.51 79.19 24.06
C GLU A 90 3.62 80.16 24.45
N ARG A 91 4.88 79.68 24.55
CA ARG A 91 6.08 80.51 24.75
C ARG A 91 6.24 81.55 23.64
N LYS A 92 6.08 81.15 22.38
CA LYS A 92 6.11 82.06 21.23
C LYS A 92 5.13 83.23 21.41
N LYS A 93 3.86 82.92 21.75
CA LYS A 93 2.83 83.93 21.99
C LYS A 93 3.12 84.84 23.18
N GLN A 94 3.86 84.36 24.18
CA GLN A 94 4.27 85.17 25.33
C GLN A 94 5.36 86.16 24.92
N ILE A 95 6.41 85.69 24.25
CA ILE A 95 7.49 86.55 23.75
C ILE A 95 6.95 87.60 22.76
N GLU A 96 6.04 87.25 21.86
CA GLU A 96 5.38 88.20 20.94
C GLU A 96 4.64 89.34 21.69
N ARG A 97 4.01 89.02 22.83
CA ARG A 97 3.37 90.01 23.69
C ARG A 97 4.40 90.88 24.41
N GLU A 98 5.48 90.30 24.91
CA GLU A 98 6.57 91.00 25.59
C GLU A 98 7.29 91.97 24.64
N ILE A 99 7.58 91.56 23.39
CA ILE A 99 8.12 92.41 22.31
C ILE A 99 7.23 93.63 22.07
N SER A 100 5.90 93.43 22.08
CA SER A 100 4.93 94.51 21.85
C SER A 100 4.97 95.58 22.95
N SER A 101 5.46 95.23 24.15
CA SER A 101 5.58 96.12 25.32
C SER A 101 7.00 96.64 25.59
N ALA A 102 8.03 96.12 24.90
CA ALA A 102 9.44 96.38 25.21
C ALA A 102 10.03 97.64 24.52
N THR A 103 11.00 98.27 25.19
CA THR A 103 11.85 99.36 24.66
C THR A 103 12.96 98.84 23.73
N SER A 104 13.51 99.68 22.84
CA SER A 104 14.31 99.25 21.67
C SER A 104 15.45 98.28 21.99
N ASN A 105 16.19 98.49 23.07
CA ASN A 105 17.37 97.66 23.37
C ASN A 105 17.02 96.23 23.85
N VAL A 106 15.87 96.04 24.51
CA VAL A 106 15.38 94.71 24.96
C VAL A 106 14.65 94.00 23.81
N ARG A 107 14.12 94.78 22.87
CA ARG A 107 13.36 94.29 21.72
C ARG A 107 14.20 93.37 20.84
N ASP A 108 15.43 93.75 20.50
CA ASP A 108 16.32 92.95 19.65
C ASP A 108 16.65 91.58 20.26
N GLN A 109 16.87 91.54 21.59
CA GLN A 109 17.12 90.28 22.30
C GLN A 109 15.89 89.37 22.30
N LEU A 110 14.70 89.95 22.50
CA LEU A 110 13.44 89.21 22.43
C LEU A 110 13.16 88.69 21.01
N GLU A 111 13.47 89.47 19.97
CA GLU A 111 13.34 89.06 18.57
C GLU A 111 14.26 87.88 18.23
N PHE A 112 15.51 87.89 18.69
CA PHE A 112 16.42 86.74 18.56
C PHE A 112 15.87 85.47 19.26
N THR A 113 15.31 85.62 20.46
CA THR A 113 14.67 84.48 21.15
C THR A 113 13.42 83.98 20.43
N LEU A 114 12.65 84.87 19.80
CA LEU A 114 11.47 84.51 19.01
C LEU A 114 11.84 83.70 17.77
N ASP A 115 12.93 84.06 17.10
CA ASP A 115 13.48 83.31 15.96
C ASP A 115 13.92 81.91 16.42
N THR A 116 14.66 81.84 17.53
CA THR A 116 15.08 80.56 18.14
C THR A 116 13.89 79.65 18.45
N ILE A 117 12.81 80.19 19.05
CA ILE A 117 11.59 79.43 19.34
C ILE A 117 10.90 78.99 18.04
N SER A 118 10.90 79.84 17.02
CA SER A 118 10.31 79.51 15.72
C SER A 118 11.04 78.35 15.03
N ASP A 119 12.37 78.31 15.13
CA ASP A 119 13.19 77.21 14.66
C ASP A 119 12.90 75.91 15.43
N GLN A 120 12.84 75.98 16.76
CA GLN A 120 12.46 74.84 17.60
C GLN A 120 11.07 74.28 17.27
N ILE A 121 10.09 75.16 17.03
CA ILE A 121 8.75 74.76 16.57
C ILE A 121 8.82 73.99 15.25
N ASN A 122 9.64 74.46 14.30
CA ASN A 122 9.80 73.81 13.00
C ASN A 122 10.49 72.46 13.11
N GLU A 123 11.49 72.35 13.99
CA GLU A 123 12.16 71.08 14.31
C GLU A 123 11.16 70.06 14.89
N ILE A 124 10.36 70.46 15.90
CA ILE A 124 9.34 69.58 16.51
C ILE A 124 8.28 69.18 15.47
N ARG A 125 7.86 70.09 14.58
CA ARG A 125 6.95 69.74 13.48
C ARG A 125 7.53 68.68 12.55
N ASN A 126 8.82 68.78 12.24
CA ASN A 126 9.52 67.80 11.41
C ASN A 126 9.65 66.45 12.15
N GLU A 127 9.94 66.46 13.45
CA GLU A 127 9.97 65.27 14.30
C GLU A 127 8.60 64.55 14.30
N ILE A 128 7.49 65.27 14.47
CA ILE A 128 6.12 64.72 14.39
C ILE A 128 5.85 64.12 13.01
N ARG A 129 6.25 64.79 11.92
CA ARG A 129 6.11 64.27 10.55
C ARG A 129 6.87 62.96 10.38
N GLN A 130 8.11 62.88 10.84
CA GLN A 130 8.93 61.66 10.77
C GLN A 130 8.28 60.52 11.56
N ARG A 131 7.82 60.78 12.80
CA ARG A 131 7.12 59.80 13.64
C ARG A 131 5.83 59.28 12.99
N ASN A 132 5.03 60.17 12.39
CA ASN A 132 3.83 59.77 11.64
C ASN A 132 4.18 58.87 10.44
N SER A 133 5.28 59.16 9.72
CA SER A 133 5.73 58.33 8.61
C SER A 133 6.13 56.91 9.08
N THR A 134 6.83 56.83 10.22
CA THR A 134 7.25 55.56 10.83
C THR A 134 6.04 54.78 11.35
N ALA A 135 5.08 55.45 12.00
CA ALA A 135 3.83 54.83 12.45
C ALA A 135 3.11 54.13 11.29
N ARG A 136 2.96 54.82 10.14
CA ARG A 136 2.34 54.24 8.92
C ARG A 136 3.11 53.02 8.40
N LYS A 137 4.45 53.03 8.44
CA LYS A 137 5.27 51.87 8.05
C LYS A 137 5.03 50.68 8.99
N VAL A 138 4.98 50.92 10.30
CA VAL A 138 4.70 49.88 11.31
C VAL A 138 3.29 49.31 11.16
N GLU A 139 2.29 50.14 10.87
CA GLU A 139 0.92 49.69 10.60
C GLU A 139 0.84 48.74 9.40
N LYS A 140 1.53 49.05 8.31
CA LYS A 140 1.62 48.16 7.14
C LYS A 140 2.26 46.82 7.50
N ILE A 141 3.28 46.81 8.36
CA ILE A 141 3.92 45.58 8.84
C ILE A 141 2.92 44.75 9.66
N ILE A 142 2.18 45.39 10.59
CA ILE A 142 1.16 44.74 11.42
C ILE A 142 0.08 44.09 10.53
N GLU A 143 -0.43 44.81 9.53
CA GLU A 143 -1.40 44.28 8.57
C GLU A 143 -0.84 43.06 7.80
N GLY A 144 0.41 43.17 7.33
CA GLY A 144 1.14 42.07 6.69
C GLY A 144 1.27 40.84 7.60
N CYS A 145 1.59 41.03 8.88
CA CYS A 145 1.66 39.94 9.86
C CYS A 145 0.28 39.31 10.10
N ASN A 146 -0.78 40.10 10.22
CA ASN A 146 -2.15 39.59 10.42
C ASN A 146 -2.64 38.77 9.22
N THR A 147 -2.37 39.22 8.00
CA THR A 147 -2.73 38.45 6.78
C THR A 147 -1.91 37.16 6.66
N LYS A 148 -0.63 37.16 7.04
CA LYS A 148 0.19 35.93 7.10
C LYS A 148 -0.34 34.97 8.17
N LYS A 149 -0.63 35.47 9.37
CA LYS A 149 -1.20 34.71 10.48
C LYS A 149 -2.49 33.99 10.08
N SER A 150 -3.43 34.69 9.44
CA SER A 150 -4.69 34.10 8.99
C SER A 150 -4.49 33.04 7.90
N LYS A 151 -3.57 33.28 6.94
CA LYS A 151 -3.17 32.31 5.92
C LYS A 151 -2.59 31.04 6.55
N LEU A 152 -1.65 31.15 7.49
CA LEU A 152 -1.04 30.01 8.19
C LEU A 152 -2.09 29.22 8.99
N CYS A 153 -2.98 29.89 9.74
CA CYS A 153 -4.10 29.24 10.42
C CYS A 153 -5.00 28.43 9.46
N SER A 154 -5.28 28.96 8.28
CA SER A 154 -6.05 28.24 7.25
C SER A 154 -5.31 26.99 6.73
N GLN A 155 -3.98 27.06 6.62
CA GLN A 155 -3.15 25.94 6.20
C GLN A 155 -3.12 24.84 7.27
N ILE A 156 -3.00 25.20 8.55
CA ILE A 156 -3.10 24.26 9.68
C ILE A 156 -4.45 23.54 9.62
N LYS A 157 -5.56 24.28 9.49
CA LYS A 157 -6.90 23.71 9.39
C LYS A 157 -6.99 22.71 8.23
N ARG A 158 -6.51 23.07 7.04
CA ARG A 158 -6.50 22.19 5.86
C ARG A 158 -5.63 20.95 6.05
N ALA A 159 -4.43 21.11 6.61
CA ALA A 159 -3.50 20.01 6.84
C ALA A 159 -4.04 18.98 7.84
N SER A 160 -4.75 19.45 8.88
CA SER A 160 -5.26 18.61 9.96
C SER A 160 -6.59 17.91 9.64
N LYS A 161 -7.37 18.38 8.66
CA LYS A 161 -8.69 17.82 8.29
C LYS A 161 -8.68 16.30 8.02
N SER A 162 -7.64 15.80 7.37
CA SER A 162 -7.57 14.39 6.95
C SER A 162 -7.00 13.43 8.02
N LYS A 163 -6.30 13.96 9.04
CA LYS A 163 -5.67 13.19 10.12
C LYS A 163 -6.60 12.19 10.82
N PRO A 164 -7.82 12.55 11.28
CA PRO A 164 -8.68 11.62 12.00
C PRO A 164 -9.12 10.42 11.14
N ARG A 165 -9.42 10.66 9.86
CA ARG A 165 -9.78 9.59 8.92
C ARG A 165 -8.62 8.61 8.73
N ILE A 166 -7.40 9.11 8.59
CA ILE A 166 -6.20 8.27 8.42
C ILE A 166 -5.90 7.48 9.70
N ILE A 167 -6.11 8.06 10.89
CA ILE A 167 -5.97 7.36 12.19
C ILE A 167 -6.95 6.18 12.28
N LYS A 168 -8.22 6.36 11.88
CA LYS A 168 -9.20 5.27 11.84
C LYS A 168 -8.71 4.11 10.95
N ILE A 169 -8.27 4.40 9.73
CA ILE A 169 -7.72 3.41 8.79
C ILE A 169 -6.48 2.72 9.37
N MET A 170 -5.57 3.48 9.99
CA MET A 170 -4.38 2.94 10.65
C MET A 170 -4.79 1.93 11.73
N ASN A 171 -5.70 2.29 12.63
CA ASN A 171 -6.15 1.44 13.72
C ASN A 171 -6.86 0.17 13.24
N GLU A 172 -7.72 0.27 12.23
CA GLU A 172 -8.36 -0.88 11.60
C GLU A 172 -7.34 -1.81 10.95
N SER A 173 -6.38 -1.25 10.21
CA SER A 173 -5.31 -2.04 9.60
C SER A 173 -4.43 -2.72 10.65
N LYS A 174 -4.11 -2.06 11.77
CA LYS A 174 -3.38 -2.63 12.92
C LYS A 174 -4.12 -3.84 13.51
N LYS A 175 -5.43 -3.70 13.73
CA LYS A 175 -6.30 -4.79 14.21
C LYS A 175 -6.31 -5.97 13.24
N ASN A 176 -6.42 -5.69 11.93
CA ASN A 176 -6.43 -6.73 10.89
C ASN A 176 -5.08 -7.45 10.79
N VAL A 177 -3.97 -6.72 10.88
CA VAL A 177 -2.62 -7.30 10.93
C VAL A 177 -2.50 -8.26 12.12
N ALA A 178 -2.84 -7.82 13.32
CA ALA A 178 -2.77 -8.66 14.52
C ALA A 178 -3.63 -9.93 14.41
N LYS A 179 -4.87 -9.83 13.89
CA LYS A 179 -5.75 -10.98 13.66
C LYS A 179 -5.16 -11.98 12.66
N LEU A 180 -4.61 -11.49 11.55
CA LEU A 180 -4.05 -12.33 10.49
C LEU A 180 -2.71 -12.97 10.91
N GLU A 181 -1.88 -12.24 11.67
CA GLU A 181 -0.61 -12.75 12.21
C GLU A 181 -0.85 -13.92 13.18
N LYS A 182 -1.88 -13.83 14.03
CA LYS A 182 -2.28 -14.94 14.92
C LYS A 182 -2.84 -16.15 14.16
N ARG A 183 -3.58 -15.92 13.06
CA ARG A 183 -4.25 -16.99 12.29
C ARG A 183 -3.35 -17.69 11.28
N LEU A 184 -2.33 -17.02 10.75
CA LEU A 184 -1.49 -17.56 9.68
C LEU A 184 -0.68 -18.82 10.09
N PRO A 185 -0.14 -18.93 11.31
CA PRO A 185 0.55 -20.14 11.76
C PRO A 185 -0.36 -21.37 11.79
N SER A 186 -1.61 -21.24 12.28
CA SER A 186 -2.56 -22.36 12.33
C SER A 186 -2.97 -22.81 10.92
N LEU A 187 -3.21 -21.87 10.00
CA LEU A 187 -3.46 -22.18 8.58
C LEU A 187 -2.27 -22.89 7.93
N THR A 188 -1.05 -22.49 8.27
CA THR A 188 0.17 -23.12 7.75
C THR A 188 0.33 -24.55 8.29
N LYS A 189 0.06 -24.77 9.59
CA LYS A 189 0.10 -26.11 10.23
C LYS A 189 -0.94 -27.05 9.60
N THR A 190 -2.17 -26.57 9.42
CA THR A 190 -3.26 -27.37 8.81
C THR A 190 -2.95 -27.73 7.35
N GLU A 191 -2.44 -26.81 6.53
CA GLU A 191 -2.03 -27.11 5.15
C GLU A 191 -0.89 -28.16 5.12
N LYS A 192 0.12 -28.01 5.98
CA LYS A 192 1.23 -28.98 6.09
C LYS A 192 0.70 -30.38 6.42
N ASN A 193 -0.22 -30.49 7.38
CA ASN A 193 -0.81 -31.78 7.76
C ASN A 193 -1.64 -32.41 6.63
N ILE A 194 -2.45 -31.61 5.93
CA ILE A 194 -3.23 -32.09 4.77
C ILE A 194 -2.29 -32.57 3.66
N ARG A 195 -1.20 -31.85 3.36
CA ARG A 195 -0.20 -32.25 2.37
C ARG A 195 0.48 -33.57 2.74
N LYS A 196 0.90 -33.73 4.00
CA LYS A 196 1.48 -34.98 4.52
C LYS A 196 0.50 -36.16 4.44
N ASN A 197 -0.76 -35.94 4.79
CA ASN A 197 -1.79 -36.99 4.72
C ASN A 197 -2.11 -37.38 3.27
N PHE A 198 -2.19 -36.41 2.37
CA PHE A 198 -2.39 -36.65 0.94
C PHE A 198 -1.24 -37.45 0.32
N SER A 199 0.02 -37.14 0.65
CA SER A 199 1.17 -37.89 0.13
C SER A 199 1.18 -39.34 0.61
N ARG A 200 0.88 -39.58 1.90
CA ARG A 200 0.76 -40.94 2.48
C ARG A 200 -0.35 -41.77 1.82
N ILE A 201 -1.53 -41.18 1.60
CA ILE A 201 -2.65 -41.91 0.98
C ILE A 201 -2.36 -42.18 -0.51
N ASN A 202 -1.74 -41.24 -1.22
CA ASN A 202 -1.35 -41.46 -2.60
C ASN A 202 -0.26 -42.51 -2.77
N SER A 203 0.73 -42.58 -1.87
CA SER A 203 1.73 -43.66 -1.90
C SER A 203 1.06 -45.01 -1.68
N ALA A 204 0.17 -45.15 -0.69
CA ALA A 204 -0.58 -46.37 -0.44
C ALA A 204 -1.44 -46.80 -1.65
N ILE A 205 -2.11 -45.86 -2.33
CA ILE A 205 -2.87 -46.13 -3.56
C ILE A 205 -1.95 -46.63 -4.67
N ARG A 206 -0.79 -45.98 -4.87
CA ARG A 206 0.20 -46.41 -5.88
C ARG A 206 0.76 -47.80 -5.59
N GLU A 207 1.09 -48.10 -4.34
CA GLU A 207 1.56 -49.42 -3.93
C GLU A 207 0.49 -50.50 -4.14
N GLN A 208 -0.75 -50.26 -3.72
CA GLN A 208 -1.85 -51.20 -3.96
C GLN A 208 -2.10 -51.41 -5.46
N ALA A 209 -1.99 -50.36 -6.28
CA ALA A 209 -2.12 -50.48 -7.74
C ALA A 209 -0.98 -51.33 -8.34
N LYS A 210 0.26 -51.15 -7.87
CA LYS A 210 1.41 -52.01 -8.25
C LYS A 210 1.15 -53.48 -7.86
N ARG A 211 0.73 -53.74 -6.61
CA ARG A 211 0.40 -55.10 -6.13
C ARG A 211 -0.69 -55.76 -6.97
N LYS A 212 -1.75 -55.01 -7.34
CA LYS A 212 -2.82 -55.50 -8.23
C LYS A 212 -2.35 -55.82 -9.65
N LYS A 213 -1.45 -55.02 -10.23
CA LYS A 213 -0.87 -55.31 -11.56
C LYS A 213 -0.06 -56.62 -11.53
N VAL A 214 0.74 -56.81 -10.47
CA VAL A 214 1.54 -58.03 -10.29
C VAL A 214 0.63 -59.25 -10.11
N SER A 215 -0.40 -59.18 -9.27
CA SER A 215 -1.32 -60.31 -9.07
C SER A 215 -2.13 -60.65 -10.32
N GLN A 216 -2.58 -59.65 -11.09
CA GLN A 216 -3.24 -59.87 -12.37
C GLN A 216 -2.29 -60.52 -13.40
N ALA A 217 -1.02 -60.09 -13.45
CA ALA A 217 -0.03 -60.69 -14.33
C ALA A 217 0.25 -62.16 -13.96
N LYS A 218 0.37 -62.47 -12.67
CA LYS A 218 0.49 -63.87 -12.18
C LYS A 218 -0.72 -64.70 -12.58
N SER A 219 -1.94 -64.25 -12.28
CA SER A 219 -3.17 -64.95 -12.66
C SER A 219 -3.31 -65.17 -14.18
N ARG A 220 -2.91 -64.19 -15.01
CA ARG A 220 -2.89 -64.35 -16.47
C ARG A 220 -1.88 -65.40 -16.93
N ARG A 221 -0.68 -65.44 -16.33
CA ARG A 221 0.33 -66.47 -16.61
C ARG A 221 -0.18 -67.86 -16.22
N ASP A 222 -0.81 -67.98 -15.06
CA ASP A 222 -1.36 -69.26 -14.58
C ASP A 222 -2.49 -69.76 -15.50
N LYS A 223 -3.40 -68.87 -15.90
CA LYS A 223 -4.45 -69.20 -16.89
C LYS A 223 -3.86 -69.60 -18.25
N SER A 224 -2.81 -68.92 -18.70
CA SER A 224 -2.12 -69.26 -19.95
C SER A 224 -1.40 -70.61 -19.88
N ARG A 225 -0.79 -70.95 -18.75
CA ARG A 225 -0.16 -72.26 -18.54
C ARG A 225 -1.19 -73.38 -18.56
N LYS A 226 -2.28 -73.24 -17.80
CA LYS A 226 -3.40 -74.20 -17.80
C LYS A 226 -4.03 -74.37 -19.19
N ALA A 227 -4.20 -73.28 -19.93
CA ALA A 227 -4.72 -73.34 -21.31
C ALA A 227 -3.73 -74.01 -22.28
N ALA A 228 -2.42 -73.79 -22.12
CA ALA A 228 -1.40 -74.44 -22.93
C ALA A 228 -1.32 -75.94 -22.64
N GLU A 229 -1.46 -76.33 -21.38
CA GLU A 229 -1.49 -77.73 -20.94
C GLU A 229 -2.74 -78.46 -21.45
N ALA A 230 -3.92 -77.84 -21.35
CA ALA A 230 -5.15 -78.38 -21.95
C ALA A 230 -5.01 -78.58 -23.47
N ARG A 231 -4.36 -77.63 -24.18
CA ARG A 231 -4.06 -77.78 -25.62
C ARG A 231 -3.07 -78.91 -25.91
N ARG A 232 -2.07 -79.12 -25.05
CA ARG A 232 -1.11 -80.25 -25.18
C ARG A 232 -1.83 -81.59 -25.03
N ILE A 233 -2.68 -81.73 -24.01
CA ILE A 233 -3.48 -82.93 -23.78
C ILE A 233 -4.40 -83.19 -24.98
N GLN A 234 -5.11 -82.17 -25.46
CA GLN A 234 -5.99 -82.28 -26.63
C GLN A 234 -5.23 -82.72 -27.90
N ASN A 235 -4.01 -82.19 -28.11
CA ASN A 235 -3.18 -82.56 -29.26
C ASN A 235 -2.63 -83.99 -29.15
N LEU A 236 -2.26 -84.46 -27.95
CA LEU A 236 -1.86 -85.85 -27.72
C LEU A 236 -3.02 -86.81 -27.98
N ALA A 237 -4.23 -86.49 -27.51
CA ALA A 237 -5.43 -87.27 -27.79
C ALA A 237 -5.71 -87.36 -29.31
N ARG A 238 -5.56 -86.25 -30.05
CA ARG A 238 -5.67 -86.25 -31.52
C ARG A 238 -4.60 -87.11 -32.21
N LYS A 239 -3.36 -87.09 -31.71
CA LYS A 239 -2.26 -87.93 -32.23
C LYS A 239 -2.51 -89.42 -31.99
N LEU A 240 -2.95 -89.78 -30.79
CA LEU A 240 -3.31 -91.17 -30.49
C LEU A 240 -4.49 -91.65 -31.35
N ALA A 241 -5.52 -90.83 -31.52
CA ALA A 241 -6.65 -91.15 -32.41
C ALA A 241 -6.22 -91.36 -33.87
N THR A 242 -5.28 -90.54 -34.38
CA THR A 242 -4.74 -90.71 -35.74
C THR A 242 -3.85 -91.93 -35.88
N GLN A 243 -3.06 -92.29 -34.86
CA GLN A 243 -2.27 -93.54 -34.85
C GLN A 243 -3.16 -94.78 -34.79
N MET A 244 -4.24 -94.76 -34.01
CA MET A 244 -5.23 -95.86 -33.96
C MET A 244 -5.96 -96.07 -35.29
N LEU A 245 -6.16 -95.00 -36.06
CA LEU A 245 -6.72 -95.06 -37.42
C LEU A 245 -5.68 -95.53 -38.46
N ALA A 246 -4.40 -95.24 -38.26
CA ALA A 246 -3.32 -95.67 -39.15
C ALA A 246 -2.97 -97.17 -39.01
N GLY A 247 -3.20 -97.78 -37.84
CA GLY A 247 -3.02 -99.23 -37.62
C GLY A 247 -4.08 -100.11 -38.32
N LYS A 248 -5.14 -99.52 -38.87
CA LYS A 248 -6.19 -100.22 -39.62
C LYS A 248 -6.24 -99.75 -41.08
N ARG A 249 -5.20 -100.03 -41.88
CA ARG A 249 -5.31 -100.06 -43.36
C ARG A 249 -4.06 -100.65 -44.05
N LYS A 250 -4.21 -101.86 -44.62
CA LYS A 250 -3.42 -102.34 -45.77
C LYS A 250 -3.99 -101.71 -47.06
N ALA A 251 -3.11 -101.39 -48.01
CA ALA A 251 -3.35 -100.70 -49.29
C ALA A 251 -3.88 -101.66 -50.40
N PRO A 252 -3.94 -101.31 -51.71
CA PRO A 252 -4.09 -100.01 -52.42
C PRO A 252 -5.16 -100.06 -53.58
N LYS A 253 -5.56 -98.91 -54.18
CA LYS A 253 -5.88 -98.83 -55.64
C LYS A 253 -6.08 -97.39 -56.18
N LYS A 254 -5.74 -97.25 -57.48
CA LYS A 254 -5.82 -96.12 -58.43
C LYS A 254 -7.28 -95.58 -58.58
N THR A 255 -7.64 -94.37 -59.06
CA THR A 255 -7.32 -93.65 -60.31
C THR A 255 -7.82 -92.18 -60.31
N LYS A 256 -7.10 -91.31 -61.05
CA LYS A 256 -7.44 -90.10 -61.86
C LYS A 256 -8.79 -89.35 -61.64
N ALA A 257 -8.72 -88.01 -61.46
CA ALA A 257 -8.92 -86.99 -62.53
C ALA A 257 -9.37 -85.59 -62.01
N LYS A 258 -8.65 -84.55 -62.47
CA LYS A 258 -9.05 -83.16 -62.80
C LYS A 258 -9.91 -82.32 -61.80
N ARG A 259 -9.36 -81.18 -61.36
CA ARG A 259 -9.66 -79.84 -61.93
C ARG A 259 -8.76 -78.72 -61.35
N LYS A 260 -8.46 -77.73 -62.20
CA LYS A 260 -7.59 -76.57 -61.95
C LYS A 260 -8.28 -75.47 -61.10
N ALA A 261 -7.42 -74.79 -60.32
CA ALA A 261 -7.40 -73.44 -59.69
C ALA A 261 -8.54 -72.42 -59.99
N PRO A 262 -8.75 -71.38 -59.13
CA PRO A 262 -7.79 -70.25 -59.10
C PRO A 262 -7.50 -69.60 -57.73
N LYS A 263 -6.33 -68.92 -57.73
CA LYS A 263 -5.86 -67.91 -56.76
C LYS A 263 -6.89 -66.79 -56.51
N LYS A 264 -6.83 -66.19 -55.31
CA LYS A 264 -6.88 -64.75 -54.92
C LYS A 264 -7.22 -64.70 -53.41
N THR A 265 -6.73 -63.82 -52.53
CA THR A 265 -5.98 -62.57 -52.62
C THR A 265 -5.45 -62.22 -51.21
N LYS A 266 -4.27 -61.59 -51.15
CA LYS A 266 -3.76 -60.87 -49.97
C LYS A 266 -4.71 -59.71 -49.62
N ALA A 267 -5.03 -59.54 -48.34
CA ALA A 267 -5.57 -58.28 -47.82
C ALA A 267 -4.65 -57.77 -46.69
N LYS A 268 -3.78 -56.82 -47.05
CA LYS A 268 -3.20 -55.84 -46.12
C LYS A 268 -4.36 -54.98 -45.57
N ARG A 269 -4.44 -54.75 -44.26
CA ARG A 269 -5.08 -53.52 -43.74
C ARG A 269 -4.09 -52.72 -42.91
N LYS A 270 -3.89 -51.49 -43.40
CA LYS A 270 -3.11 -50.41 -42.83
C LYS A 270 -3.69 -49.96 -41.49
N ALA A 271 -2.81 -49.54 -40.59
CA ALA A 271 -3.13 -48.60 -39.52
C ALA A 271 -3.41 -47.20 -40.08
N PRO A 272 -4.28 -46.40 -39.46
CA PRO A 272 -4.21 -44.95 -39.58
C PRO A 272 -3.54 -44.35 -38.33
N LYS A 273 -2.46 -43.61 -38.57
CA LYS A 273 -2.08 -42.46 -37.75
C LYS A 273 -3.19 -41.40 -37.89
N LYS A 274 -3.52 -40.73 -36.79
CA LYS A 274 -3.89 -39.31 -36.84
C LYS A 274 -3.07 -38.55 -35.80
N THR A 275 -2.33 -37.59 -36.36
CA THR A 275 -1.99 -36.27 -35.81
C THR A 275 -3.14 -35.63 -35.05
#